data_AF-A0A965YSU4-F1
#
_entry.id   AF-A0A965YSU4-F1
#
_cell.length_a   1.000
_cell.length_b   1.000
_cell.length_c   1.000
_cell.angle_alpha   90.00
_cell.angle_beta   90.00
_cell.angle_gamma   90.00
#
_symmetry.space_group_name_H-M   'P 1'
#
loop_
_entity.id
_entity.type
_entity.pdbx_description
1 polymer ?
#
loop_
_entity_poly.entity_id
_entity_poly.type
_entity_poly.pdbx_seq_one_letter_code
_entity_poly.pdbx_strand_id
1 'polypeptide(L)'
;MKYILILLNLLFLMGCAPKIVNVATINPSITPLPHQTIAVYDESMDAILFYEFSQKDGLLMQQTWGKILPFRVEFMDLWVTGLGHDIQRLTHGNAEEIRPALMYNAKKQGLKTLHVNQKDYLLNQSFAEEMVDAIEEYEEKMKRYERDRRFPFLLIP
;
A
#
# COMPACT_ATOMS: atom_id res chain seq x y z
N MET A 1 25.44 -25.39 -14.58
CA MET A 1 24.16 -24.72 -14.94
C MET A 1 22.91 -25.30 -14.26
N LYS A 2 22.82 -26.61 -13.94
CA LYS A 2 21.66 -27.19 -13.22
C LYS A 2 21.40 -26.60 -11.82
N TYR A 3 22.44 -26.25 -11.07
CA TYR A 3 22.31 -25.73 -9.70
C TYR A 3 21.78 -24.29 -9.62
N ILE A 4 21.97 -23.49 -10.68
CA ILE A 4 21.50 -22.09 -10.73
C ILE A 4 19.96 -22.05 -10.90
N LEU A 5 19.38 -22.98 -11.68
CA LEU A 5 17.92 -23.09 -11.81
C LEU A 5 17.23 -23.56 -10.51
N ILE A 6 17.91 -24.36 -9.69
CA ILE A 6 17.38 -24.83 -8.40
C ILE A 6 17.41 -23.69 -7.37
N LEU A 7 18.48 -22.89 -7.36
CA LEU A 7 18.59 -21.70 -6.49
C LEU A 7 17.54 -20.63 -6.85
N LEU A 8 17.25 -20.46 -8.14
CA LEU A 8 16.24 -19.51 -8.62
C LEU A 8 14.81 -19.95 -8.24
N ASN A 9 14.52 -21.25 -8.21
CA ASN A 9 13.21 -21.77 -7.75
C ASN A 9 13.03 -21.67 -6.24
N LEU A 10 14.10 -21.69 -5.43
CA LEU A 10 14.00 -21.49 -3.98
C LEU A 10 13.67 -20.04 -3.60
N LEU A 11 14.05 -19.06 -4.42
CA LEU A 11 13.78 -17.64 -4.18
C LEU A 11 12.29 -17.27 -4.37
N PHE A 12 11.54 -18.01 -5.19
CA PHE A 12 10.09 -17.80 -5.38
C PHE A 12 9.24 -18.32 -4.20
N LEU A 13 9.83 -19.06 -3.25
CA LEU A 13 9.14 -19.53 -2.04
C LEU A 13 9.24 -18.55 -0.87
N MET A 14 9.93 -17.41 -1.03
CA MET A 14 9.96 -16.33 -0.04
C MET A 14 8.77 -15.37 -0.20
N GLY A 15 7.57 -15.90 -0.46
CA GLY A 15 6.35 -15.15 -0.17
C GLY A 15 6.29 -14.88 1.34
N CYS A 16 5.76 -13.73 1.76
CA CYS A 16 5.48 -13.48 3.18
C CYS A 16 4.61 -14.62 3.70
N ALA A 17 5.18 -15.49 4.53
CA ALA A 17 4.46 -16.65 5.03
C ALA A 17 3.26 -16.20 5.87
N PRO A 18 2.07 -16.78 5.65
CA PRO A 18 0.91 -16.43 6.45
C PRO A 18 1.20 -16.77 7.92
N LYS A 19 0.92 -15.83 8.82
CA LYS A 19 1.09 -15.98 10.27
C LYS A 19 -0.23 -16.31 10.94
N ILE A 20 -0.20 -17.05 12.03
CA ILE A 20 -1.39 -17.28 12.86
C ILE A 20 -1.82 -15.95 13.47
N VAL A 21 -3.11 -15.63 13.39
CA VAL A 21 -3.66 -14.39 13.96
C VAL A 21 -3.66 -14.46 15.47
N ASN A 22 -3.02 -13.50 16.11
CA ASN A 22 -3.19 -13.27 17.53
C ASN A 22 -4.38 -12.32 17.75
N VAL A 23 -5.56 -12.89 18.01
CA VAL A 23 -6.81 -12.13 18.19
C VAL A 23 -6.71 -11.09 19.32
N ALA A 24 -5.86 -11.31 20.33
CA ALA A 24 -5.64 -10.34 21.40
C ALA A 24 -4.99 -9.03 20.93
N THR A 25 -4.37 -9.03 19.75
CA THR A 25 -3.77 -7.84 19.14
C THR A 25 -4.73 -7.08 18.23
N ILE A 26 -5.86 -7.70 17.85
CA ILE A 26 -6.89 -7.10 17.01
C ILE A 26 -7.81 -6.25 17.87
N ASN A 27 -8.21 -5.10 17.35
CA ASN A 27 -9.19 -4.23 17.98
C ASN A 27 -10.49 -5.03 18.23
N PRO A 28 -11.00 -5.11 19.47
CA PRO A 28 -12.18 -5.92 19.81
C PRO A 28 -13.46 -5.54 19.07
N SER A 29 -13.51 -4.34 18.48
CA SER A 29 -14.62 -3.88 17.63
C SER A 29 -14.61 -4.47 16.21
N ILE A 30 -13.56 -5.23 15.87
CA ILE A 30 -13.33 -5.85 14.57
C ILE A 30 -13.30 -7.37 14.78
N THR A 31 -14.09 -8.07 13.98
CA THR A 31 -14.08 -9.53 13.93
C THR A 31 -13.59 -9.94 12.55
N PRO A 32 -12.28 -10.25 12.37
CA PRO A 32 -11.77 -10.65 11.08
C PRO A 32 -12.38 -11.98 10.66
N LEU A 33 -12.93 -12.02 9.44
CA LEU A 33 -13.55 -13.22 8.88
C LEU A 33 -12.58 -13.90 7.89
N PRO A 34 -12.68 -15.23 7.71
CA PRO A 34 -11.98 -15.91 6.61
C PRO A 34 -12.38 -15.30 5.26
N HIS A 35 -11.41 -15.20 4.35
CA HIS A 35 -11.53 -14.60 3.01
C HIS A 35 -11.86 -13.10 3.02
N GLN A 36 -11.64 -12.42 4.14
CA GLN A 36 -11.74 -10.98 4.23
C GLN A 36 -10.37 -10.33 4.00
N THR A 37 -10.37 -9.22 3.27
CA THR A 37 -9.22 -8.31 3.21
C THR A 37 -9.57 -7.03 3.97
N ILE A 38 -8.69 -6.58 4.84
CA ILE A 38 -8.82 -5.31 5.55
C ILE A 38 -7.67 -4.40 5.14
N ALA A 39 -8.00 -3.23 4.59
CA ALA A 39 -7.03 -2.20 4.24
C ALA A 39 -6.82 -1.22 5.41
N VAL A 40 -5.58 -0.82 5.66
CA VAL A 40 -5.23 0.20 6.64
C VAL A 40 -4.18 1.16 6.11
N TYR A 41 -4.12 2.36 6.71
CA TYR A 41 -2.98 3.24 6.66
C TYR A 41 -2.17 3.11 7.96
N ASP A 42 -0.96 2.58 7.87
CA ASP A 42 0.01 2.52 8.96
C ASP A 42 0.87 3.79 8.97
N GLU A 43 0.61 4.67 9.93
CA GLU A 43 1.34 5.94 10.08
C GLU A 43 2.81 5.73 10.48
N SER A 44 3.13 4.63 11.15
CA SER A 44 4.49 4.34 11.63
C SER A 44 5.43 3.91 10.50
N MET A 45 4.89 3.14 9.55
CA MET A 45 5.61 2.70 8.35
C MET A 45 5.40 3.63 7.17
N ASP A 46 4.49 4.59 7.29
CA ASP A 46 3.97 5.41 6.20
C ASP A 46 3.59 4.54 5.00
N ALA A 47 2.67 3.60 5.24
CA ALA A 47 2.32 2.56 4.27
C ALA A 47 0.81 2.27 4.23
N ILE A 48 0.31 1.94 3.05
CA ILE A 48 -1.00 1.33 2.86
C ILE A 48 -0.81 -0.18 2.94
N LEU A 49 -1.41 -0.83 3.94
CA LEU A 49 -1.29 -2.27 4.16
C LEU A 49 -2.63 -2.97 4.00
N PHE A 50 -2.59 -4.17 3.44
CA PHE A 50 -3.72 -5.07 3.28
C PHE A 50 -3.48 -6.33 4.09
N TYR A 51 -4.44 -6.64 4.94
CA TYR A 51 -4.46 -7.83 5.77
C TYR A 51 -5.48 -8.80 5.21
N GLU A 52 -4.99 -9.84 4.55
CA GLU A 52 -5.81 -10.91 4.00
C GLU A 52 -5.92 -12.03 5.03
N PHE A 53 -7.14 -12.33 5.43
CA PHE A 53 -7.46 -13.36 6.40
C PHE A 53 -7.91 -14.64 5.68
N SER A 54 -7.35 -15.78 6.07
CA SER A 54 -7.72 -17.10 5.54
C SER A 54 -7.83 -18.11 6.66
N GLN A 55 -8.45 -19.25 6.40
CA GLN A 55 -8.56 -20.33 7.38
C GLN A 55 -7.72 -21.53 6.93
N LYS A 56 -6.88 -22.03 7.84
CA LYS A 56 -6.08 -23.24 7.63
C LYS A 56 -6.07 -24.08 8.90
N ASP A 57 -6.44 -25.37 8.77
CA ASP A 57 -6.48 -26.32 9.90
C ASP A 57 -7.30 -25.81 11.10
N GLY A 58 -8.40 -25.08 10.83
CA GLY A 58 -9.25 -24.48 11.85
C GLY A 58 -8.70 -23.19 12.49
N LEU A 59 -7.47 -22.80 12.16
CA LEU A 59 -6.82 -21.58 12.64
C LEU A 59 -7.01 -20.43 11.65
N LEU A 60 -7.21 -19.23 12.18
CA LEU A 60 -7.22 -18.01 11.38
C LEU A 60 -5.78 -17.60 11.07
N MET A 61 -5.49 -17.49 9.79
CA MET A 61 -4.21 -17.11 9.22
C MET A 61 -4.32 -15.71 8.64
N GLN A 62 -3.24 -14.95 8.68
CA GLN A 62 -3.13 -13.62 8.11
C GLN A 62 -1.90 -13.52 7.22
N GLN A 63 -2.11 -13.02 6.01
CA GLN A 63 -1.08 -12.57 5.11
C GLN A 63 -1.15 -11.05 5.02
N THR A 64 0.02 -10.41 4.93
CA THR A 64 0.11 -8.95 4.82
C THR A 64 0.90 -8.59 3.57
N TRP A 65 0.38 -7.65 2.81
CA TRP A 65 1.04 -7.02 1.66
C TRP A 65 0.66 -5.54 1.63
N GLY A 66 1.29 -4.74 0.77
CA GLY A 66 0.97 -3.32 0.70
C GLY A 66 2.02 -2.49 -0.01
N LYS A 67 1.84 -1.16 0.12
CA LYS A 67 2.64 -0.14 -0.53
C LYS A 67 3.17 0.85 0.50
N ILE A 68 4.50 0.97 0.56
CA ILE A 68 5.15 2.06 1.29
C ILE A 68 4.97 3.35 0.48
N LEU A 69 4.60 4.44 1.15
CA LEU A 69 4.42 5.72 0.48
C LEU A 69 5.78 6.29 0.01
N PRO A 70 5.81 6.98 -1.13
CA PRO A 70 7.03 7.62 -1.61
C PRO A 70 7.53 8.69 -0.62
N PHE A 71 8.82 8.60 -0.25
CA PHE A 71 9.44 9.43 0.80
C PHE A 71 9.45 10.94 0.49
N ARG A 72 9.52 11.31 -0.79
CA ARG A 72 9.46 12.70 -1.25
C ARG A 72 8.61 12.76 -2.49
N VAL A 73 7.53 13.53 -2.40
CA VAL A 73 6.71 13.91 -3.53
C VAL A 73 6.52 15.40 -3.48
N GLU A 74 7.06 16.12 -4.46
CA GLU A 74 6.86 17.56 -4.55
C GLU A 74 5.45 17.84 -5.09
N PHE A 75 4.83 18.91 -4.63
CA PHE A 75 3.50 19.30 -5.11
C PHE A 75 3.48 19.44 -6.64
N MET A 76 4.52 20.03 -7.25
CA MET A 76 4.61 20.12 -8.70
C MET A 76 4.63 18.75 -9.38
N ASP A 77 5.36 17.78 -8.80
CA ASP A 77 5.43 16.43 -9.35
C ASP A 77 4.06 15.75 -9.32
N LEU A 78 3.26 15.94 -8.26
CA LEU A 78 1.90 15.39 -8.16
C LEU A 78 1.02 15.80 -9.34
N TRP A 79 1.05 17.07 -9.70
CA TRP A 79 0.19 17.59 -10.77
C TRP A 79 0.70 17.21 -12.15
N VAL A 80 2.02 17.27 -12.38
CA VAL A 80 2.63 16.89 -13.67
C VAL A 80 2.41 15.41 -13.98
N THR A 81 2.45 14.56 -12.96
CA THR A 81 2.29 13.10 -13.10
C THR A 81 0.83 12.65 -13.10
N GLY A 82 -0.11 13.51 -12.71
CA GLY A 82 -1.53 13.19 -12.58
C GLY A 82 -1.96 12.71 -11.20
N LEU A 83 -1.01 12.34 -10.31
CA LEU A 83 -1.33 11.83 -8.97
C LEU A 83 -2.15 12.84 -8.14
N GLY A 84 -1.89 14.14 -8.28
CA GLY A 84 -2.70 15.18 -7.62
C GLY A 84 -4.17 15.16 -8.07
N HIS A 85 -4.42 14.94 -9.36
CA HIS A 85 -5.77 14.80 -9.89
C HIS A 85 -6.47 13.53 -9.39
N ASP A 86 -5.75 12.42 -9.30
CA ASP A 86 -6.28 11.17 -8.76
C ASP A 86 -6.61 11.29 -7.28
N ILE A 87 -5.74 11.91 -6.49
CA ILE A 87 -6.00 12.18 -5.07
C ILE A 87 -7.26 13.04 -4.91
N GLN A 88 -7.41 14.10 -5.72
CA GLN A 88 -8.63 14.92 -5.69
C GLN A 88 -9.87 14.12 -6.08
N ARG A 89 -9.79 13.29 -7.14
CA ARG A 89 -10.90 12.42 -7.56
C ARG A 89 -11.32 11.48 -6.43
N LEU A 90 -10.36 10.76 -5.85
CA LEU A 90 -10.59 9.76 -4.79
C LEU A 90 -11.17 10.39 -3.52
N THR A 91 -10.75 11.61 -3.20
CA THR A 91 -11.22 12.32 -2.01
C THR A 91 -12.38 13.28 -2.27
N HIS A 92 -12.89 13.35 -3.50
CA HIS A 92 -13.93 14.31 -3.89
C HIS A 92 -13.51 15.77 -3.57
N GLY A 93 -12.25 16.10 -3.86
CA GLY A 93 -11.65 17.43 -3.67
C GLY A 93 -11.26 17.78 -2.22
N ASN A 94 -11.18 16.81 -1.32
CA ASN A 94 -10.87 17.07 0.10
C ASN A 94 -9.39 16.92 0.46
N ALA A 95 -8.55 16.46 -0.46
CA ALA A 95 -7.12 16.38 -0.29
C ALA A 95 -6.40 16.60 -1.62
N GLU A 96 -5.15 17.04 -1.54
CA GLU A 96 -4.24 17.20 -2.67
C GLU A 96 -2.94 16.41 -2.50
N GLU A 97 -2.72 15.85 -1.31
CA GLU A 97 -1.55 15.07 -0.93
C GLU A 97 -1.97 13.67 -0.44
N ILE A 98 -1.06 12.70 -0.54
CA ILE A 98 -1.34 11.29 -0.24
C ILE A 98 -1.75 11.11 1.24
N ARG A 99 -0.93 11.56 2.20
CA ARG A 99 -1.22 11.35 3.63
C ARG A 99 -2.54 12.02 4.08
N PRO A 100 -2.82 13.30 3.73
CA PRO A 100 -4.12 13.89 3.98
C PRO A 100 -5.28 13.11 3.37
N ALA A 101 -5.11 12.54 2.17
CA ALA A 101 -6.14 11.70 1.54
C ALA A 101 -6.42 10.42 2.32
N LEU A 102 -5.37 9.72 2.75
CA LEU A 102 -5.49 8.51 3.59
C LEU A 102 -6.17 8.84 4.92
N MET A 103 -5.74 9.92 5.59
CA MET A 103 -6.35 10.36 6.84
C MET A 103 -7.80 10.83 6.67
N TYR A 104 -8.14 11.44 5.53
CA TYR A 104 -9.52 11.81 5.21
C TYR A 104 -10.40 10.56 5.07
N ASN A 105 -9.92 9.52 4.38
CA ASN A 105 -10.64 8.26 4.28
C ASN A 105 -10.77 7.55 5.63
N ALA A 106 -9.69 7.49 6.40
CA ALA A 106 -9.70 6.96 7.77
C ALA A 106 -10.71 7.68 8.67
N LYS A 107 -10.82 9.00 8.57
CA LYS A 107 -11.85 9.79 9.28
C LYS A 107 -13.27 9.38 8.90
N LYS A 108 -13.53 9.09 7.61
CA LYS A 108 -14.84 8.55 7.17
C LYS A 108 -15.13 7.16 7.76
N GLN A 109 -14.10 6.36 8.02
CA GLN A 109 -14.22 5.07 8.71
C GLN A 109 -14.28 5.21 10.25
N GLY A 110 -14.26 6.44 10.78
CA GLY A 110 -14.33 6.73 12.20
C GLY A 110 -12.99 6.57 12.94
N LEU A 111 -11.86 6.65 12.24
CA LEU A 111 -10.50 6.52 12.79
C LEU A 111 -10.30 5.22 13.60
N LYS A 112 -11.01 4.15 13.22
CA LYS A 112 -10.83 2.84 13.83
C LYS A 112 -9.47 2.28 13.46
N THR A 113 -8.79 1.66 14.42
CA THR A 113 -7.53 0.95 14.18
C THR A 113 -7.77 -0.54 14.04
N LEU A 114 -6.99 -1.23 13.20
CA LEU A 114 -7.09 -2.69 13.11
C LEU A 114 -6.47 -3.34 14.34
N HIS A 115 -5.30 -2.87 14.79
CA HIS A 115 -4.63 -3.40 15.96
C HIS A 115 -4.78 -2.49 17.19
N VAL A 116 -4.74 -3.11 18.37
CA VAL A 116 -4.79 -2.39 19.66
C VAL A 116 -3.47 -1.64 19.86
N ASN A 117 -3.56 -0.37 20.26
CA ASN A 117 -2.41 0.51 20.52
C ASN A 117 -1.47 0.73 19.32
N GLN A 118 -1.95 0.51 18.09
CA GLN A 118 -1.22 0.83 16.86
C GLN A 118 -1.88 2.00 16.14
N LYS A 119 -1.11 2.67 15.27
CA LYS A 119 -1.56 3.80 14.44
C LYS A 119 -1.85 3.31 13.02
N ASP A 120 -2.69 2.28 12.92
CA ASP A 120 -3.03 1.57 11.68
C ASP A 120 -4.52 1.73 11.37
N TYR A 121 -4.85 2.86 10.76
CA TYR A 121 -6.24 3.28 10.60
C TYR A 121 -6.93 2.56 9.46
N LEU A 122 -8.12 2.01 9.71
CA LEU A 122 -8.94 1.36 8.71
C LEU A 122 -9.24 2.31 7.55
N LEU A 123 -9.07 1.78 6.34
CA LEU A 123 -9.45 2.42 5.09
C LEU A 123 -10.61 1.67 4.46
N ASN A 124 -11.38 2.38 3.64
CA ASN A 124 -12.21 1.71 2.65
C ASN A 124 -11.31 0.96 1.65
N GLN A 125 -11.60 -0.31 1.40
CA GLN A 125 -10.74 -1.18 0.60
C GLN A 125 -10.57 -0.69 -0.85
N SER A 126 -11.65 -0.35 -1.55
CA SER A 126 -11.55 0.09 -2.95
C SER A 126 -10.78 1.42 -3.07
N PHE A 127 -10.98 2.35 -2.12
CA PHE A 127 -10.17 3.55 -2.05
C PHE A 127 -8.68 3.24 -1.84
N ALA A 128 -8.34 2.29 -0.98
CA ALA A 128 -6.96 1.91 -0.71
C ALA A 128 -6.30 1.28 -1.95
N GLU A 129 -7.02 0.40 -2.65
CA GLU A 129 -6.57 -0.21 -3.92
C GLU A 129 -6.33 0.87 -4.99
N GLU A 130 -7.32 1.74 -5.24
CA GLU A 130 -7.17 2.82 -6.23
C GLU A 130 -6.05 3.81 -5.87
N MET A 131 -5.80 4.04 -4.57
CA MET A 131 -4.70 4.90 -4.13
C MET A 131 -3.35 4.22 -4.38
N VAL A 132 -3.23 2.92 -4.14
CA VAL A 132 -2.00 2.17 -4.45
C VAL A 132 -1.73 2.22 -5.95
N ASP A 133 -2.74 1.98 -6.79
CA ASP A 133 -2.61 2.05 -8.24
C ASP A 133 -2.11 3.44 -8.70
N ALA A 134 -2.70 4.51 -8.15
CA ALA A 134 -2.30 5.87 -8.48
C ALA A 134 -0.84 6.17 -8.08
N ILE A 135 -0.40 5.68 -6.92
CA ILE A 135 1.00 5.82 -6.45
C ILE A 135 1.95 5.01 -7.34
N GLU A 136 1.56 3.81 -7.75
CA GLU A 136 2.38 2.99 -8.64
C GLU A 136 2.55 3.64 -10.01
N GLU A 137 1.47 4.16 -10.59
CA GLU A 137 1.53 4.90 -11.86
C GLU A 137 2.43 6.14 -11.75
N TYR A 138 2.34 6.87 -10.63
CA TYR A 138 3.24 7.99 -10.31
C TYR A 138 4.70 7.55 -10.30
N GLU A 139 5.03 6.50 -9.54
CA GLU A 139 6.41 6.01 -9.44
C GLU A 139 6.96 5.53 -10.79
N GLU A 140 6.14 4.89 -11.62
CA GLU A 140 6.53 4.50 -12.97
C GLU A 140 6.79 5.72 -13.86
N LYS A 141 5.95 6.76 -13.79
CA LYS A 141 6.19 8.04 -14.50
C LYS A 141 7.48 8.69 -14.03
N MET A 142 7.74 8.74 -12.73
CA MET A 142 8.97 9.32 -12.18
C MET A 142 10.21 8.50 -12.57
N LYS A 143 10.14 7.17 -12.54
CA LYS A 143 11.23 6.30 -13.02
C LYS A 143 11.56 6.57 -14.50
N ARG A 144 10.54 6.77 -15.35
CA ARG A 144 10.72 7.15 -16.76
C ARG A 144 11.36 8.53 -16.88
N TYR A 145 10.83 9.52 -16.16
CA TYR A 145 11.37 10.88 -16.17
C TYR A 145 12.84 10.94 -15.72
N GLU A 146 13.17 10.26 -14.63
CA GLU A 146 14.56 10.17 -14.14
C GLU A 146 15.47 9.45 -15.12
N ARG A 147 15.00 8.37 -15.76
CA ARG A 147 15.77 7.67 -16.79
C ARG A 147 16.06 8.62 -17.94
N ASP A 148 15.05 9.30 -18.46
CA ASP A 148 15.19 10.17 -19.63
C ASP A 148 16.06 11.40 -19.29
N ARG A 149 15.97 11.93 -18.07
CA ARG A 149 16.85 12.99 -17.52
C ARG A 149 18.30 12.54 -17.30
N ARG A 150 18.57 11.23 -17.18
CA ARG A 150 19.94 10.68 -17.19
C ARG A 150 20.51 10.49 -18.61
N PHE A 151 19.68 10.56 -19.66
CA PHE A 151 20.08 10.45 -21.07
C PHE A 151 20.06 11.77 -21.92
N PRO A 152 20.36 12.98 -21.42
CA PRO A 152 20.30 14.18 -22.24
C PRO A 152 21.53 14.42 -23.12
N PHE A 153 22.49 13.47 -23.24
CA PHE A 153 23.81 13.72 -23.84
C PHE A 153 24.21 12.85 -25.05
N LEU A 154 23.31 12.10 -25.69
CA LEU A 154 23.65 11.35 -26.93
C LEU A 154 23.09 11.97 -28.22
N LEU A 155 22.61 13.22 -28.17
CA LEU A 155 22.18 13.96 -29.36
C LEU A 155 22.71 15.40 -29.30
N ILE A 156 24.01 15.54 -29.51
CA ILE A 156 24.65 16.76 -30.03
C ILE A 156 25.31 16.28 -31.34
N PRO A 157 25.12 16.97 -32.48
CA PRO A 157 25.22 16.46 -33.86
C PRO A 157 26.52 15.74 -34.22
#